data_AF-A0AAU9UN50-F1
#
_entry.id   AF-A0AAU9UN50-F1
#
_cell.length_a   1.000
_cell.length_b   1.000
_cell.length_c   1.000
_cell.angle_alpha   90.00
_cell.angle_beta   90.00
_cell.angle_gamma   90.00
#
_symmetry.space_group_name_H-M   'P 1'
#
loop_
_entity.id
_entity.type
_entity.pdbx_description
1 polymer ?
#
loop_
_entity_poly.entity_id
_entity_poly.type
_entity_poly.pdbx_seq_one_letter_code
_entity_poly.pdbx_strand_id
1 'polypeptide(L)'
;MLTRWEKTKNRENLKFTIPMIWTSPTSSHKCYFCMTKTDGFTSLNRSKIQYANVSSAIKPQKTVIVDETEALEEMEVEKEEMPMEEEEEEEISEDKNPEDKDLMPDGKTIVPETFSREELNYLIRDLNLPKDGAE
;
A
#
# COMPACT_ATOMS: atom_id res chain seq x y z
N MET A 1 -14.52 -3.01 -12.52
CA MET A 1 -13.43 -3.81 -13.12
C MET A 1 -13.01 -5.01 -12.25
N LEU A 2 -12.91 -4.88 -10.92
CA LEU A 2 -12.48 -5.98 -10.03
C LEU A 2 -13.31 -7.27 -10.12
N THR A 3 -14.63 -7.16 -10.29
CA THR A 3 -15.54 -8.33 -10.39
C THR A 3 -15.34 -9.19 -11.63
N ARG A 4 -14.81 -8.62 -12.72
CA ARG A 4 -14.46 -9.38 -13.92
C ARG A 4 -13.17 -10.16 -13.73
N TRP A 5 -12.19 -9.56 -13.05
CA TRP A 5 -10.92 -10.21 -12.71
C TRP A 5 -11.13 -11.42 -11.78
N GLU A 6 -11.97 -11.29 -10.75
CA GLU A 6 -12.30 -12.38 -9.82
C GLU A 6 -12.80 -13.64 -10.55
N LYS A 7 -13.65 -13.45 -11.57
CA LYS A 7 -14.26 -14.53 -12.36
C LYS A 7 -13.31 -15.16 -13.38
N THR A 8 -12.34 -14.40 -13.88
CA THR A 8 -11.38 -14.88 -14.89
C THR A 8 -10.03 -15.27 -14.28
N LYS A 9 -9.82 -15.13 -12.97
CA LYS A 9 -8.53 -15.45 -12.36
C LYS A 9 -8.36 -16.97 -12.29
N ASN A 10 -7.47 -17.49 -13.13
CA ASN A 10 -6.95 -18.83 -12.97
C ASN A 10 -5.89 -18.80 -11.85
N ARG A 11 -6.18 -19.42 -10.70
CA ARG A 11 -5.26 -19.51 -9.56
C ARG A 11 -4.19 -20.59 -9.75
N GLU A 12 -4.39 -21.54 -10.66
CA GLU A 12 -3.51 -22.70 -10.87
C GLU A 12 -2.15 -22.31 -11.47
N ASN A 13 -2.10 -21.23 -12.26
CA ASN A 13 -0.88 -20.77 -12.93
C ASN A 13 -0.12 -19.66 -12.18
N LEU A 14 -0.53 -19.31 -10.95
CA LEU A 14 0.15 -18.29 -10.17
C LEU A 14 1.45 -18.86 -9.56
N LYS A 15 2.57 -18.14 -9.77
CA LYS A 15 3.86 -18.50 -9.17
C LYS A 15 3.88 -18.33 -7.65
N PHE A 16 3.07 -17.42 -7.14
CA PHE A 16 2.90 -17.09 -5.73
C PHE A 16 1.43 -16.80 -5.44
N THR A 17 0.95 -17.25 -4.29
CA THR A 17 -0.43 -17.04 -3.84
C THR A 17 -0.52 -15.77 -2.98
N ILE A 18 0.53 -15.51 -2.22
CA ILE A 18 0.70 -14.30 -1.42
C ILE A 18 1.69 -13.40 -2.16
N PRO A 19 1.32 -12.15 -2.49
CA PRO A 19 2.21 -11.20 -3.14
C PRO A 19 3.33 -10.74 -2.20
N MET A 20 4.28 -9.99 -2.73
CA MET A 20 5.23 -9.26 -1.88
C MET A 20 4.46 -8.20 -1.08
N ILE A 21 4.63 -8.19 0.23
CA ILE A 21 3.99 -7.20 1.11
C ILE A 21 5.05 -6.19 1.52
N TRP A 22 4.72 -4.91 1.42
CA TRP A 22 5.59 -3.80 1.77
C TRP A 22 5.01 -3.08 2.98
N THR A 23 5.88 -2.72 3.92
CA THR A 23 5.53 -1.91 5.09
C THR A 23 6.56 -0.80 5.25
N SER A 24 6.27 0.18 6.10
CA SER A 24 7.20 1.26 6.38
C SER A 24 8.50 0.72 7.00
N PRO A 25 9.67 1.19 6.56
CA PRO A 25 10.93 0.86 7.21
C PRO A 25 10.92 1.26 8.69
N THR A 26 11.37 0.38 9.57
CA THR A 26 11.48 0.67 11.01
C THR A 26 12.56 1.71 11.31
N SER A 27 13.57 1.82 10.44
CA SER A 27 14.61 2.83 10.54
C SER A 27 15.18 3.13 9.15
N SER A 28 15.78 4.32 9.00
CA SER A 28 16.43 4.76 7.75
C SER A 28 17.52 3.78 7.28
N HIS A 29 18.20 3.11 8.23
CA HIS A 29 19.26 2.14 7.93
C HIS A 29 18.75 0.77 7.46
N LYS A 30 17.48 0.42 7.72
CA LYS A 30 16.86 -0.86 7.33
C LYS A 30 15.97 -0.72 6.08
N CYS A 31 16.44 0.05 5.12
CA CYS A 31 15.75 0.29 3.85
C CYS A 31 16.02 -0.85 2.86
N TYR A 32 14.95 -1.53 2.38
CA TYR A 32 15.05 -2.67 1.44
C TYR A 32 15.85 -2.33 0.17
N PHE A 33 15.53 -1.20 -0.46
CA PHE A 33 16.20 -0.78 -1.70
C PHE A 33 17.62 -0.31 -1.45
N CYS A 34 17.85 0.42 -0.36
CA CYS A 34 19.16 0.95 0.01
C CYS A 34 20.16 -0.18 0.35
N MET A 35 19.67 -1.27 0.94
CA MET A 35 20.50 -2.43 1.28
C MET A 35 20.69 -3.41 0.11
N THR A 36 19.90 -3.29 -0.96
CA THR A 36 20.01 -4.15 -2.14
C THR A 36 21.04 -3.58 -3.11
N LYS A 37 22.15 -4.28 -3.31
CA LYS A 37 23.18 -3.88 -4.27
C LYS A 37 22.75 -4.22 -5.70
N THR A 38 22.42 -3.20 -6.49
CA THR A 38 22.02 -3.35 -7.89
C THR A 38 23.09 -2.89 -8.89
N ASP A 39 24.22 -2.38 -8.40
CA ASP A 39 25.31 -1.91 -9.25
C ASP A 39 25.91 -3.07 -10.07
N GLY A 40 26.12 -2.82 -11.37
CA GLY A 40 26.69 -3.82 -12.30
C GLY A 40 25.69 -4.88 -12.78
N PHE A 41 24.42 -4.81 -12.37
CA PHE A 41 23.38 -5.66 -12.94
C PHE A 41 22.77 -5.03 -14.21
N THR A 42 22.55 -5.88 -15.21
CA THR A 42 21.91 -5.58 -16.49
C THR A 42 20.63 -6.40 -16.63
N SER A 43 19.85 -6.13 -17.68
CA SER A 43 18.63 -6.90 -17.97
C SER A 43 18.88 -8.41 -18.08
N LEU A 44 20.07 -8.81 -18.53
CA LEU A 44 20.44 -10.22 -18.73
C LEU A 44 20.73 -10.97 -17.42
N ASN A 45 21.22 -10.27 -16.38
CA ASN A 45 21.65 -10.90 -15.13
C ASN A 45 20.82 -10.46 -13.91
N ARG A 46 19.74 -9.71 -14.10
CA ARG A 46 18.83 -9.22 -13.03
C ARG A 46 18.29 -10.32 -12.10
N SER A 47 18.18 -11.56 -12.58
CA SER A 47 17.76 -12.71 -11.77
C SER A 47 18.78 -13.11 -10.70
N LYS A 48 20.03 -12.66 -10.82
CA LYS A 48 21.11 -12.90 -9.86
C LYS A 48 21.17 -11.84 -8.75
N ILE A 49 20.33 -10.80 -8.81
CA ILE A 49 20.26 -9.77 -7.77
C ILE A 49 19.82 -10.44 -6.47
N GLN A 50 20.66 -10.31 -5.44
CA GLN A 50 20.30 -10.72 -4.09
C GLN A 50 19.63 -9.55 -3.37
N TYR A 51 18.31 -9.68 -3.19
CA TYR A 51 17.51 -8.69 -2.49
C TYR A 51 17.69 -8.81 -0.98
N ALA A 52 17.74 -7.67 -0.30
CA ALA A 52 17.87 -7.59 1.15
C ALA A 52 16.70 -8.28 1.87
N ASN A 53 16.96 -8.81 3.07
CA ASN A 53 15.94 -9.38 3.93
C ASN A 53 15.68 -8.41 5.10
N VAL A 54 14.61 -7.63 5.02
CA VAL A 54 14.24 -6.64 6.04
C VAL A 54 12.78 -6.82 6.44
N SER A 55 12.44 -6.38 7.66
CA SER A 55 11.07 -6.46 8.19
C SER A 55 10.06 -5.65 7.36
N SER A 56 10.54 -4.65 6.60
CA SER A 56 9.71 -3.78 5.78
C SER A 56 9.25 -4.42 4.45
N ALA A 57 9.73 -5.63 4.12
CA ALA A 57 9.41 -6.30 2.86
C ALA A 57 9.30 -7.81 3.07
N ILE A 58 8.06 -8.33 3.05
CA ILE A 58 7.77 -9.76 3.16
C ILE A 58 7.76 -10.36 1.76
N LYS A 59 8.58 -11.38 1.55
CA LYS A 59 8.74 -12.02 0.23
C LYS A 59 7.46 -12.74 -0.19
N PRO A 60 7.15 -12.80 -1.50
CA PRO A 60 6.04 -13.59 -2.02
C PRO A 60 6.14 -15.04 -1.59
N GLN A 61 5.02 -15.61 -1.20
CA GLN A 61 4.93 -17.01 -0.79
C GLN A 61 3.96 -17.77 -1.69
N LYS A 62 4.32 -19.00 -1.99
CA LYS A 62 3.42 -19.95 -2.64
C LYS A 62 2.80 -20.80 -1.54
N THR A 63 1.55 -20.52 -1.18
CA THR A 63 0.77 -21.48 -0.41
C THR A 63 0.29 -22.54 -1.39
N VAL A 64 0.61 -23.81 -1.11
CA VAL A 64 -0.12 -24.91 -1.74
C VAL A 64 -1.49 -24.82 -1.13
N ILE A 65 -2.47 -24.34 -1.90
CA ILE A 65 -3.87 -24.51 -1.54
C ILE A 65 -4.10 -26.01 -1.70
N VAL A 66 -3.83 -26.78 -0.66
CA VAL A 66 -4.45 -28.09 -0.52
C VAL A 66 -5.93 -27.75 -0.38
N ASP A 67 -6.76 -28.30 -1.28
CA ASP A 67 -8.21 -28.30 -1.11
C ASP A 67 -8.54 -29.14 0.13
N GLU A 68 -8.21 -28.61 1.30
CA GLU A 68 -8.69 -29.08 2.57
C GLU A 68 -9.53 -27.94 3.10
N THR A 69 -10.83 -28.20 3.12
CA THR A 69 -11.83 -27.44 3.87
C THR A 69 -11.45 -27.50 5.35
N GLU A 70 -10.36 -26.83 5.74
CA GLU A 70 -10.13 -26.48 7.12
C GLU A 70 -11.07 -25.30 7.37
N ALA A 71 -12.21 -25.64 7.98
CA ALA A 71 -13.05 -24.69 8.65
C ALA A 71 -12.14 -23.72 9.41
N LEU A 72 -12.30 -22.43 9.12
CA LEU A 72 -11.77 -21.38 9.98
C LEU A 72 -12.28 -21.71 11.38
N GLU A 73 -11.44 -22.26 12.25
CA GLU A 73 -11.75 -22.34 13.66
C GLU A 73 -12.06 -20.91 14.10
N GLU A 74 -13.32 -20.67 14.44
CA GLU A 74 -13.74 -19.42 15.05
C GLU A 74 -12.85 -19.22 16.26
N MET A 75 -11.98 -18.21 16.18
CA MET A 75 -11.15 -17.80 17.30
C MET A 75 -12.12 -17.42 18.42
N GLU A 76 -12.27 -18.28 19.43
CA GLU A 76 -13.09 -18.01 20.60
C GLU A 76 -12.55 -16.72 21.24
N VAL A 77 -13.30 -15.63 21.06
CA VAL A 77 -13.03 -14.37 21.74
C VAL A 77 -13.43 -14.57 23.19
N GLU A 78 -12.47 -14.96 24.01
CA GLU A 78 -12.62 -14.95 25.45
C GLU A 78 -12.86 -13.49 25.88
N LYS A 79 -14.12 -13.20 26.20
CA LYS A 79 -14.57 -11.89 26.67
C LYS A 79 -14.08 -11.71 28.11
N GLU A 80 -12.83 -11.31 28.27
CA GLU A 80 -12.37 -10.77 29.55
C GLU A 80 -12.94 -9.35 29.70
N GLU A 81 -13.95 -9.24 30.57
CA GLU A 81 -14.49 -7.95 31.01
C GLU A 81 -13.45 -7.25 31.89
N MET A 82 -12.72 -6.29 31.32
CA MET A 82 -11.88 -5.38 32.10
C MET A 82 -12.76 -4.30 32.76
N PRO A 83 -12.62 -4.05 34.08
CA PRO A 83 -13.33 -2.97 34.75
C PRO A 83 -12.93 -1.61 34.18
N MET A 84 -13.95 -0.80 33.90
CA MET A 84 -13.87 0.59 33.48
C MET A 84 -13.43 1.42 34.69
N GLU A 85 -12.17 1.86 34.71
CA GLU A 85 -11.72 2.92 35.62
C GLU A 85 -11.77 4.24 34.85
N GLU A 86 -12.67 5.12 35.30
CA GLU A 86 -12.75 6.52 34.90
C GLU A 86 -11.52 7.25 35.46
N GLU A 87 -10.64 7.74 34.60
CA GLU A 87 -9.60 8.69 34.98
C GLU A 87 -9.61 9.90 34.05
N GLU A 88 -9.30 11.04 34.66
CA GLU A 88 -9.75 12.39 34.34
C GLU A 88 -9.16 13.00 33.06
N GLU A 89 -9.88 13.97 32.50
CA GLU A 89 -9.43 14.82 31.39
C GLU A 89 -8.20 15.64 31.81
N GLU A 90 -7.00 15.26 31.36
CA GLU A 90 -5.84 16.15 31.38
C GLU A 90 -5.66 16.83 30.02
N GLU A 91 -6.04 18.11 29.99
CA GLU A 91 -5.67 19.12 29.00
C GLU A 91 -4.13 19.18 28.85
N ILE A 92 -3.59 18.69 27.72
CA ILE A 92 -2.19 18.94 27.36
C ILE A 92 -2.11 19.95 26.21
N SER A 93 -1.44 21.05 26.53
CA SER A 93 -1.29 22.29 25.80
C SER A 93 -0.74 22.14 24.38
N GLU A 94 -1.36 22.87 23.45
CA GLU A 94 -0.86 23.18 22.11
C GLU A 94 0.56 23.78 22.16
N ASP A 95 1.55 23.11 21.58
CA ASP A 95 2.75 23.77 21.07
C ASP A 95 2.68 23.83 19.54
N LYS A 96 2.61 25.06 19.03
CA LYS A 96 2.35 25.38 17.62
C LYS A 96 3.68 25.44 16.88
N ASN A 97 3.98 24.42 16.08
CA ASN A 97 4.93 24.57 14.97
C ASN A 97 4.15 24.69 13.64
N PRO A 98 4.24 25.80 12.88
CA PRO A 98 3.29 26.09 11.81
C PRO A 98 3.64 25.53 10.40
N GLU A 99 4.61 24.63 10.23
CA GLU A 99 5.10 24.27 8.88
C GLU A 99 4.74 22.88 8.31
N ASP A 100 3.76 22.16 8.86
CA ASP A 100 3.36 20.84 8.31
C ASP A 100 1.84 20.68 8.20
N LYS A 101 1.22 21.53 7.37
CA LYS A 101 -0.25 21.52 7.13
C LYS A 101 -0.66 20.91 5.79
N ASP A 102 0.28 20.49 4.96
CA ASP A 102 -0.03 20.06 3.58
C ASP A 102 -0.22 18.55 3.42
N LEU A 103 -0.12 17.77 4.51
CA LEU A 103 -0.24 16.31 4.48
C LEU A 103 -1.23 15.73 5.48
N MET A 104 -2.26 16.49 5.87
CA MET A 104 -3.42 15.93 6.56
C MET A 104 -4.61 15.88 5.60
N PRO A 105 -5.25 14.71 5.38
CA PRO A 105 -6.59 14.70 4.80
C PRO A 105 -7.49 15.32 5.86
N ASP A 106 -7.76 16.61 5.71
CA ASP A 106 -8.74 17.32 6.51
C ASP A 106 -10.02 16.47 6.51
N GLY A 107 -10.58 16.19 7.68
CA GLY A 107 -11.67 15.23 7.89
C GLY A 107 -13.01 15.57 7.21
N LYS A 108 -12.98 16.41 6.18
CA LYS A 108 -14.04 16.62 5.20
C LYS A 108 -13.94 15.54 4.14
N THR A 109 -15.08 14.94 3.81
CA THR A 109 -15.24 14.13 2.60
C THR A 109 -14.65 14.89 1.40
N ILE A 110 -13.44 14.53 0.97
CA ILE A 110 -12.77 15.14 -0.17
C ILE A 110 -13.58 14.70 -1.39
N VAL A 111 -14.55 15.53 -1.77
CA VAL A 111 -15.13 15.43 -3.10
C VAL A 111 -13.95 15.66 -4.04
N PRO A 112 -13.65 14.72 -4.95
CA PRO A 112 -12.55 14.89 -5.89
C PRO A 112 -12.72 16.22 -6.60
N GLU A 113 -11.68 17.05 -6.60
CA GLU A 113 -11.69 18.27 -7.39
C GLU A 113 -11.83 17.88 -8.87
N THR A 114 -12.99 18.20 -9.44
CA THR A 114 -13.29 17.88 -10.84
C THR A 114 -12.93 19.08 -11.69
N PHE A 115 -12.13 18.86 -12.73
CA PHE A 115 -11.89 19.88 -13.75
C PHE A 115 -13.14 20.09 -14.61
N SER A 116 -13.44 21.35 -14.92
CA SER A 116 -14.33 21.72 -16.02
C SER A 116 -13.71 21.34 -17.37
N ARG A 117 -14.53 21.28 -18.42
CA ARG A 117 -14.06 20.95 -19.78
C ARG A 117 -13.07 22.00 -20.28
N GLU A 118 -13.30 23.25 -19.91
CA GLU A 118 -12.50 24.41 -20.28
C GLU A 118 -11.12 24.32 -19.60
N GLU A 119 -11.07 24.10 -18.29
CA GLU A 119 -9.82 23.92 -17.54
C GLU A 119 -8.98 22.75 -18.08
N LEU A 120 -9.63 21.63 -18.41
CA LEU A 120 -8.96 20.50 -19.01
C LEU A 120 -8.34 20.85 -20.38
N ASN A 121 -9.05 21.62 -21.21
CA ASN A 121 -8.54 22.07 -22.51
C ASN A 121 -7.36 23.04 -22.37
N TYR A 122 -7.40 23.93 -21.37
CA TYR A 122 -6.27 24.81 -21.06
C TYR A 122 -5.05 24.00 -20.61
N LEU A 123 -5.25 23.01 -19.74
CA LEU A 123 -4.19 22.12 -19.27
C LEU A 123 -3.54 21.33 -20.41
N ILE A 124 -4.34 20.77 -21.32
CA ILE A 124 -3.85 20.05 -22.50
C ILE A 124 -2.96 20.96 -23.36
N ARG A 125 -3.37 22.22 -23.53
CA ARG A 125 -2.60 23.21 -24.32
C ARG A 125 -1.30 23.61 -23.62
N ASP A 126 -1.35 23.87 -22.32
CA ASP A 126 -0.15 24.26 -21.54
C ASP A 126 0.88 23.13 -21.49
N LEU A 127 0.41 21.88 -21.41
CA LEU A 127 1.27 20.69 -21.42
C LEU A 127 1.69 20.25 -22.82
N ASN A 128 1.29 20.96 -23.89
CA ASN A 128 1.51 20.59 -25.29
C ASN A 128 1.12 19.13 -25.61
N LEU A 129 0.04 18.63 -24.99
CA LEU A 129 -0.41 17.26 -25.20
C LEU A 129 -1.17 17.14 -26.53
N PRO A 130 -0.91 16.08 -27.32
CA PRO A 130 -1.66 15.84 -28.54
C PRO A 130 -3.12 15.49 -28.18
N LYS A 131 -4.06 16.12 -28.88
CA LYS A 131 -5.51 15.96 -28.65
C LYS A 131 -6.02 14.55 -29.01
N ASP A 132 -5.24 13.82 -29.80
CA ASP A 132 -5.63 12.55 -30.44
C ASP A 132 -5.41 11.30 -29.56
N GLY A 133 -5.03 11.46 -28.29
CA GLY A 133 -4.80 10.34 -27.37
C GLY A 133 -6.02 9.91 -26.54
N ALA A 134 -7.21 10.47 -26.81
CA ALA A 134 -8.41 10.34 -25.97
C ALA A 134 -9.63 9.75 -26.69
N GLU A 135 -9.42 8.85 -27.66
CA GLU A 135 -10.45 7.96 -28.21
C GLU A 135 -10.17 6.49 -27.87
#